data_AF-A0A6P2AKC7-F1
#
_entry.id   AF-A0A6P2AKC7-F1
#
_cell.length_a   1.000
_cell.length_b   1.000
_cell.length_c   1.000
_cell.angle_alpha   90.00
_cell.angle_beta   90.00
_cell.angle_gamma   90.00
#
_symmetry.space_group_name_H-M   'P 1'
#
loop_
_entity.id
_entity.type
_entity.pdbx_description
1 polymer ?
#
loop_
_entity_poly.entity_id
_entity_poly.type
_entity_poly.pdbx_seq_one_letter_code
_entity_poly.pdbx_strand_id
1 'polypeptide(L)'
;MNIPRSFLLTAATLPLAGASLLIDSAQADEVVNWSFDIETSGEDVFWTSPTAIDPDAAVYEGNFELTLVEVDVVWAGITFSGIDVTDEISEEDSTFGDSVDGPAPLVLADDFILFPEPPEPTTIAANLRVELDADGFGQLELTDVTLGTSTVDLGGFIGTQTVTITRVRIAGDLEVTAIAPTEPDPDLNGDGVVNVFDLLILLENWGVCPAEDACPADLDGDGTVNVFDLLILLENWG
;
A
#
# COMPACT_ATOMS: atom_id res chain seq x y z
N MET A 1 -14.78 -48.49 -63.39
CA MET A 1 -14.50 -48.40 -64.84
C MET A 1 -15.10 -47.09 -65.33
N ASN A 2 -14.29 -46.32 -66.07
CA ASN A 2 -14.48 -44.95 -66.60
C ASN A 2 -14.28 -43.73 -65.67
N ILE A 3 -13.18 -43.02 -65.98
CA ILE A 3 -12.82 -41.64 -65.64
C ILE A 3 -13.04 -40.79 -66.92
N PRO A 4 -13.34 -39.48 -66.81
CA PRO A 4 -12.37 -38.45 -67.25
C PRO A 4 -12.25 -37.31 -66.20
N ARG A 5 -11.06 -36.91 -65.71
CA ARG A 5 -10.19 -35.79 -66.19
C ARG A 5 -11.01 -34.60 -66.71
N SER A 6 -10.91 -33.34 -66.26
CA SER A 6 -9.95 -32.58 -65.44
C SER A 6 -10.40 -31.10 -65.54
N PHE A 7 -10.26 -30.22 -64.53
CA PHE A 7 -9.94 -28.80 -64.72
C PHE A 7 -9.63 -28.08 -63.38
N LEU A 8 -8.38 -27.60 -63.28
CA LEU A 8 -7.81 -26.42 -62.59
C LEU A 8 -7.96 -26.11 -61.08
N LEU A 9 -6.78 -25.75 -60.53
CA LEU A 9 -6.42 -25.07 -59.28
C LEU A 9 -7.37 -23.93 -58.84
N THR A 10 -7.63 -23.84 -57.54
CA THR A 10 -7.44 -22.58 -56.78
C THR A 10 -7.18 -22.90 -55.31
N ALA A 11 -6.03 -22.45 -54.79
CA ALA A 11 -5.79 -22.31 -53.37
C ALA A 11 -6.34 -20.95 -52.93
N ALA A 12 -7.12 -20.89 -51.85
CA ALA A 12 -7.30 -19.67 -51.07
C ALA A 12 -7.93 -19.97 -49.70
N THR A 13 -7.07 -19.86 -48.68
CA THR A 13 -7.31 -19.16 -47.40
C THR A 13 -8.52 -19.54 -46.53
N LEU A 14 -8.23 -20.19 -45.40
CA LEU A 14 -9.00 -20.05 -44.15
C LEU A 14 -8.93 -18.59 -43.68
N PRO A 15 -10.04 -17.92 -43.32
CA PRO A 15 -9.95 -16.78 -42.44
C PRO A 15 -9.90 -17.31 -41.00
N LEU A 16 -8.70 -17.20 -40.43
CA LEU A 16 -8.45 -17.20 -39.00
C LEU A 16 -9.00 -15.85 -38.49
N ALA A 17 -10.22 -15.83 -37.95
CA ALA A 17 -10.69 -14.67 -37.20
C ALA A 17 -10.22 -14.86 -35.75
N GLY A 18 -9.07 -14.27 -35.44
CA GLY A 18 -8.62 -14.09 -34.08
C GLY A 18 -9.63 -13.20 -33.37
N ALA A 19 -10.28 -13.75 -32.34
CA ALA A 19 -10.86 -12.92 -31.31
C ALA A 19 -9.68 -12.36 -30.50
N SER A 20 -9.26 -11.13 -30.81
CA SER A 20 -8.50 -10.34 -29.84
C SER A 20 -9.44 -10.05 -28.69
N LEU A 21 -9.30 -10.82 -27.61
CA LEU A 21 -9.66 -10.38 -26.28
C LEU A 21 -8.58 -9.39 -25.87
N LEU A 22 -8.80 -8.11 -26.15
CA LEU A 22 -8.12 -7.06 -25.41
C LEU A 22 -8.81 -7.06 -24.04
N ILE A 23 -8.09 -7.57 -23.04
CA ILE A 23 -8.42 -7.30 -21.65
C ILE A 23 -7.98 -5.85 -21.48
N ASP A 24 -8.93 -4.94 -21.55
CA ASP A 24 -8.74 -3.61 -21.02
C ASP A 24 -8.70 -3.78 -19.49
N SER A 25 -7.50 -3.90 -18.95
CA SER A 25 -7.29 -3.91 -17.51
C SER A 25 -6.98 -2.49 -17.09
N ALA A 26 -8.01 -1.68 -16.89
CA ALA A 26 -7.94 -0.74 -15.79
C ALA A 26 -7.59 -1.58 -14.55
N GLN A 27 -6.32 -1.51 -14.11
CA GLN A 27 -5.88 -2.12 -12.87
C GLN A 27 -6.74 -1.48 -11.78
N ALA A 28 -7.66 -2.25 -11.21
CA ALA A 28 -8.44 -1.77 -10.09
C ALA A 28 -7.52 -1.67 -8.88
N ASP A 29 -7.67 -0.62 -8.08
CA ASP A 29 -6.91 -0.46 -6.83
C ASP A 29 -6.93 -1.77 -6.03
N GLU A 30 -5.75 -2.25 -5.66
CA GLU A 30 -5.59 -3.44 -4.86
C GLU A 30 -5.55 -3.03 -3.39
N VAL A 31 -6.34 -3.69 -2.55
CA VAL A 31 -6.32 -3.46 -1.09
C VAL A 31 -5.97 -4.76 -0.39
N VAL A 32 -4.96 -4.71 0.48
CA VAL A 32 -4.57 -5.81 1.35
C VAL A 32 -4.68 -5.37 2.81
N ASN A 33 -5.05 -6.33 3.67
CA ASN A 33 -5.18 -6.13 5.10
C ASN A 33 -4.34 -7.20 5.80
N TRP A 34 -3.31 -6.78 6.54
CA TRP A 34 -2.41 -7.67 7.25
C TRP A 34 -2.48 -7.44 8.75
N SER A 35 -2.77 -8.49 9.51
CA SER A 35 -2.65 -8.44 10.96
C SER A 35 -1.25 -8.85 11.40
N PHE A 36 -0.67 -8.10 12.34
CA PHE A 36 0.57 -8.45 13.01
C PHE A 36 0.33 -8.71 14.50
N ASP A 37 1.18 -9.55 15.09
CA ASP A 37 1.18 -9.86 16.50
C ASP A 37 2.64 -10.16 16.89
N ILE A 38 3.26 -9.20 17.55
CA ILE A 38 4.68 -9.23 17.86
C ILE A 38 4.92 -8.93 19.33
N GLU A 39 6.00 -9.48 19.87
CA GLU A 39 6.39 -9.23 21.25
C GLU A 39 7.91 -9.10 21.39
N THR A 40 8.34 -8.28 22.35
CA THR A 40 9.74 -8.05 22.66
C THR A 40 9.96 -7.98 24.16
N SER A 41 11.14 -8.41 24.59
CA SER A 41 11.67 -8.22 25.95
C SER A 41 12.87 -7.27 25.97
N GLY A 42 13.00 -6.41 24.94
CA GLY A 42 14.13 -5.50 24.72
C GLY A 42 15.03 -5.88 23.54
N GLU A 43 14.65 -6.88 22.75
CA GLU A 43 15.34 -7.25 21.51
C GLU A 43 14.63 -6.64 20.30
N ASP A 44 15.36 -6.48 19.19
CA ASP A 44 14.76 -6.05 17.93
C ASP A 44 13.78 -7.11 17.41
N VAL A 45 12.69 -6.65 16.80
CA VAL A 45 11.64 -7.51 16.24
C VAL A 45 11.37 -7.11 14.81
N PHE A 46 11.24 -8.12 13.96
CA PHE A 46 10.95 -7.98 12.54
C PHE A 46 9.75 -8.85 12.20
N TRP A 47 8.82 -8.29 11.45
CA TRP A 47 7.65 -8.98 10.93
C TRP A 47 7.53 -8.74 9.44
N THR A 48 7.15 -9.79 8.71
CA THR A 48 6.86 -9.73 7.28
C THR A 48 5.42 -10.16 7.06
N SER A 49 4.72 -9.40 6.24
CA SER A 49 3.36 -9.69 5.81
C SER A 49 3.23 -11.08 5.16
N PRO A 50 2.06 -11.73 5.28
CA PRO A 50 1.84 -13.07 4.72
C PRO A 50 1.67 -13.08 3.19
N THR A 51 1.34 -11.95 2.58
CA THR A 51 1.12 -11.80 1.13
C THR A 51 1.74 -10.49 0.66
N ALA A 52 2.09 -10.41 -0.61
CA ALA A 52 2.47 -9.16 -1.25
C ALA A 52 1.24 -8.40 -1.77
N ILE A 53 1.39 -7.08 -1.95
CA ILE A 53 0.56 -6.22 -2.78
C ILE A 53 1.28 -5.94 -4.12
N ASP A 54 0.60 -5.47 -5.17
CA ASP A 54 1.25 -5.02 -6.41
C ASP A 54 2.39 -4.02 -6.12
N PRO A 55 3.68 -4.37 -6.39
CA PRO A 55 4.83 -3.51 -6.11
C PRO A 55 5.02 -2.39 -7.15
N ASP A 56 4.33 -2.46 -8.29
CA ASP A 56 4.48 -1.53 -9.41
C ASP A 56 3.43 -0.39 -9.39
N ALA A 57 2.61 -0.31 -8.34
CA ALA A 57 1.58 0.74 -8.21
C ALA A 57 2.18 2.15 -8.12
N ALA A 58 1.43 3.13 -8.63
CA ALA A 58 1.89 4.51 -8.73
C ALA A 58 1.87 5.24 -7.39
N VAL A 59 0.89 4.93 -6.54
CA VAL A 59 0.71 5.51 -5.21
C VAL A 59 0.30 4.41 -4.25
N TYR A 60 0.74 4.52 -3.00
CA TYR A 60 0.32 3.65 -1.91
C TYR A 60 -0.30 4.48 -0.80
N GLU A 61 -1.44 4.03 -0.28
CA GLU A 61 -2.01 4.54 0.97
C GLU A 61 -1.86 3.46 2.04
N GLY A 62 -1.10 3.76 3.09
CA GLY A 62 -0.89 2.85 4.22
C GLY A 62 -1.62 3.36 5.45
N ASN A 63 -2.48 2.51 6.04
CA ASN A 63 -3.18 2.79 7.30
C ASN A 63 -2.81 1.71 8.32
N PHE A 64 -2.44 2.15 9.52
CA PHE A 64 -2.05 1.29 10.62
C PHE A 64 -2.95 1.53 11.82
N GLU A 65 -3.35 0.47 12.50
CA GLU A 65 -4.16 0.51 13.71
C GLU A 65 -3.65 -0.49 14.75
N LEU A 66 -3.34 -0.02 15.95
CA LEU A 66 -3.08 -0.88 17.11
C LEU A 66 -4.40 -1.39 17.68
N THR A 67 -4.52 -2.71 17.79
CA THR A 67 -5.70 -3.37 18.37
C THR A 67 -5.41 -3.94 19.77
N LEU A 68 -4.14 -4.12 20.13
CA LEU A 68 -3.73 -4.59 21.44
C LEU A 68 -2.35 -4.06 21.83
N VAL A 69 -2.23 -3.57 23.06
CA VAL A 69 -0.94 -3.38 23.75
C VAL A 69 -1.00 -4.09 25.09
N GLU A 70 -0.15 -5.11 25.24
CA GLU A 70 -0.09 -5.96 26.43
C GLU A 70 1.33 -5.93 27.03
N VAL A 71 1.42 -5.73 28.34
CA VAL A 71 2.71 -5.67 29.04
C VAL A 71 2.83 -6.72 30.13
N ASP A 72 4.06 -7.22 30.30
CA ASP A 72 4.44 -8.02 31.46
C ASP A 72 5.35 -7.19 32.36
N VAL A 73 5.03 -7.15 33.65
CA VAL A 73 5.77 -6.37 34.63
C VAL A 73 6.27 -7.22 35.80
N VAL A 74 7.38 -6.81 36.40
CA VAL A 74 7.89 -7.37 37.64
C VAL A 74 7.78 -6.35 38.76
N TRP A 75 7.19 -6.77 39.87
CA TRP A 75 7.15 -6.00 41.12
C TRP A 75 7.52 -6.89 42.30
N ALA A 76 8.50 -6.47 43.09
CA ALA A 76 8.99 -7.23 44.27
C ALA A 76 9.37 -8.70 43.97
N GLY A 77 9.83 -9.00 42.76
CA GLY A 77 10.20 -10.35 42.31
C GLY A 77 9.01 -11.23 41.87
N ILE A 78 7.81 -10.66 41.78
CA ILE A 78 6.61 -11.31 41.26
C ILE A 78 6.33 -10.77 39.86
N THR A 79 6.18 -11.66 38.88
CA THR A 79 5.79 -11.31 37.52
C THR A 79 4.27 -11.27 37.40
N PHE A 80 3.77 -10.23 36.77
CA PHE A 80 2.40 -10.07 36.32
C PHE A 80 2.43 -10.00 34.80
N SER A 81 1.77 -10.96 34.15
CA SER A 81 1.76 -11.07 32.70
C SER A 81 0.38 -10.80 32.15
N GLY A 82 0.32 -10.36 30.91
CA GLY A 82 -0.95 -10.19 30.20
C GLY A 82 -1.74 -8.96 30.65
N ILE A 83 -1.05 -7.88 31.02
CA ILE A 83 -1.72 -6.64 31.41
C ILE A 83 -2.03 -5.86 30.13
N ASP A 84 -3.31 -5.81 29.77
CA ASP A 84 -3.81 -4.99 28.69
C ASP A 84 -3.80 -3.50 29.08
N VAL A 85 -3.11 -2.70 28.27
CA VAL A 85 -3.00 -1.23 28.42
C VAL A 85 -3.43 -0.52 27.13
N THR A 86 -4.15 -1.19 26.24
CA THR A 86 -4.57 -0.64 24.94
C THR A 86 -5.37 0.65 25.11
N ASP A 87 -6.28 0.68 26.09
CA ASP A 87 -7.12 1.84 26.40
C ASP A 87 -6.35 3.05 26.97
N GLU A 88 -5.07 2.87 27.32
CA GLU A 88 -4.21 3.93 27.84
C GLU A 88 -3.38 4.60 26.73
N ILE A 89 -3.39 4.05 25.52
CA ILE A 89 -2.72 4.62 24.34
C ILE A 89 -3.65 5.65 23.71
N SER A 90 -3.10 6.80 23.31
CA SER A 90 -3.89 7.84 22.65
C SER A 90 -4.27 7.41 21.23
N GLU A 91 -5.36 7.95 20.70
CA GLU A 91 -5.79 7.65 19.32
C GLU A 91 -4.71 8.02 18.29
N GLU A 92 -4.03 9.16 18.52
CA GLU A 92 -2.91 9.66 17.70
C GLU A 92 -1.69 8.73 17.73
N ASP A 93 -1.40 8.09 18.87
CA ASP A 93 -0.29 7.14 18.99
C ASP A 93 -0.69 5.71 18.56
N SER A 94 -1.99 5.44 18.40
CA SER A 94 -2.53 4.13 18.04
C SER A 94 -2.76 3.94 16.55
N THR A 95 -2.70 5.02 15.77
CA THR A 95 -2.97 4.98 14.33
C THR A 95 -2.00 5.86 13.56
N PHE A 96 -1.61 5.44 12.35
CA PHE A 96 -1.02 6.35 11.36
C PHE A 96 -1.64 6.09 10.00
N GLY A 97 -1.67 7.11 9.15
CA GLY A 97 -2.14 7.03 7.78
C GLY A 97 -1.37 8.01 6.91
N ASP A 98 -0.73 7.52 5.85
CA ASP A 98 -0.04 8.39 4.89
C ASP A 98 -0.15 7.85 3.44
N SER A 99 0.04 8.75 2.49
CA SER A 99 0.09 8.45 1.06
C SER A 99 1.51 8.67 0.54
N VAL A 100 2.06 7.67 -0.15
CA VAL A 100 3.45 7.66 -0.60
C VAL A 100 3.50 7.30 -2.08
N ASP A 101 4.29 8.06 -2.85
CA ASP A 101 4.55 7.78 -4.25
C ASP A 101 5.32 6.46 -4.41
N GLY A 102 4.86 5.62 -5.33
CA GLY A 102 5.51 4.39 -5.74
C GLY A 102 6.61 4.60 -6.80
N PRO A 103 7.12 3.51 -7.38
CA PRO A 103 6.86 2.11 -7.03
C PRO A 103 7.57 1.70 -5.73
N ALA A 104 7.29 0.50 -5.22
CA ALA A 104 8.07 -0.09 -4.12
C ALA A 104 9.53 -0.36 -4.57
N PRO A 105 10.53 -0.38 -3.67
CA PRO A 105 10.44 -0.28 -2.22
C PRO A 105 10.28 1.16 -1.72
N LEU A 106 9.54 1.33 -0.63
CA LEU A 106 9.27 2.62 -0.01
C LEU A 106 9.00 2.47 1.49
N VAL A 107 9.05 3.59 2.22
CA VAL A 107 8.76 3.64 3.66
C VAL A 107 7.39 4.26 3.85
N LEU A 108 6.49 3.54 4.53
CA LEU A 108 5.14 4.00 4.87
C LEU A 108 5.13 4.77 6.18
N ALA A 109 5.96 4.36 7.15
CA ALA A 109 6.15 5.08 8.40
C ALA A 109 7.56 4.85 8.95
N ASP A 110 8.12 5.89 9.56
CA ASP A 110 9.39 5.86 10.29
C ASP A 110 9.25 6.80 11.48
N ASP A 111 9.02 6.23 12.66
CA ASP A 111 8.70 6.97 13.88
C ASP A 111 9.54 6.50 15.06
N PHE A 112 9.79 7.41 16.00
CA PHE A 112 10.53 7.13 17.22
C PHE A 112 9.62 7.19 18.44
N ILE A 113 9.28 6.02 18.96
CA ILE A 113 8.49 5.86 20.17
C ILE A 113 9.37 6.24 21.35
N LEU A 114 8.93 7.21 22.16
CA LEU A 114 9.61 7.63 23.38
C LEU A 114 8.60 7.98 24.49
N PHE A 115 8.51 7.13 25.51
CA PHE A 115 7.57 7.34 26.61
C PHE A 115 8.15 6.98 27.99
N PRO A 116 7.98 7.83 29.02
CA PRO A 116 7.60 9.23 28.94
C PRO A 116 8.74 10.08 28.32
N GLU A 117 8.41 11.28 27.86
CA GLU A 117 9.41 12.25 27.41
C GLU A 117 10.29 12.75 28.58
N PRO A 118 11.57 13.11 28.32
CA PRO A 118 12.44 13.71 29.33
C PRO A 118 11.80 14.96 29.98
N PRO A 119 11.95 15.17 31.31
CA PRO A 119 13.05 14.67 32.16
C PRO A 119 12.75 13.38 32.93
N GLU A 120 11.55 12.82 32.79
CA GLU A 120 11.22 11.55 33.44
C GLU A 120 12.05 10.40 32.83
N PRO A 121 12.41 9.37 33.61
CA PRO A 121 13.14 8.24 33.07
C PRO A 121 12.28 7.50 32.04
N THR A 122 12.84 7.26 30.86
CA THR A 122 12.17 6.52 29.79
C THR A 122 11.75 5.13 30.26
N THR A 123 10.49 4.81 30.02
CA THR A 123 9.86 3.53 30.32
C THR A 123 9.85 2.63 29.09
N ILE A 124 9.56 3.19 27.91
CA ILE A 124 9.58 2.51 26.62
C ILE A 124 10.24 3.46 25.62
N ALA A 125 11.18 2.95 24.84
CA ALA A 125 11.59 3.59 23.59
C ALA A 125 11.86 2.53 22.51
N ALA A 126 11.58 2.86 21.26
CA ALA A 126 11.89 2.03 20.11
C ALA A 126 11.82 2.86 18.82
N ASN A 127 12.59 2.48 17.81
CA ASN A 127 12.36 2.93 16.44
C ASN A 127 11.32 1.99 15.81
N LEU A 128 10.20 2.54 15.34
CA LEU A 128 9.20 1.83 14.57
C LEU A 128 9.41 2.19 13.10
N ARG A 129 9.57 1.18 12.25
CA ARG A 129 9.61 1.37 10.81
C ARG A 129 8.66 0.42 10.12
N VAL A 130 7.84 0.96 9.21
CA VAL A 130 6.93 0.20 8.36
C VAL A 130 7.27 0.51 6.91
N GLU A 131 7.54 -0.52 6.12
CA GLU A 131 7.95 -0.37 4.72
C GLU A 131 7.31 -1.41 3.82
N LEU A 132 7.31 -1.14 2.52
CA LEU A 132 7.07 -2.14 1.48
C LEU A 132 8.41 -2.46 0.84
N ASP A 133 8.76 -3.74 0.77
CA ASP A 133 9.94 -4.17 0.03
C ASP A 133 9.70 -4.20 -1.48
N ALA A 134 10.76 -4.45 -2.25
CA ALA A 134 10.72 -4.44 -3.71
C ALA A 134 9.84 -5.55 -4.32
N ASP A 135 9.45 -6.55 -3.53
CA ASP A 135 8.56 -7.64 -3.94
C ASP A 135 7.11 -7.40 -3.46
N GLY A 136 6.82 -6.25 -2.84
CA GLY A 136 5.49 -5.84 -2.39
C GLY A 136 5.08 -6.38 -1.02
N PHE A 137 6.00 -6.99 -0.26
CA PHE A 137 5.70 -7.44 1.10
C PHE A 137 5.87 -6.27 2.08
N GLY A 138 4.84 -6.04 2.90
CA GLY A 138 4.94 -5.19 4.08
C GLY A 138 5.95 -5.76 5.09
N GLN A 139 6.84 -4.91 5.59
CA GLN A 139 7.78 -5.19 6.67
C GLN A 139 7.49 -4.23 7.82
N LEU A 140 7.52 -4.75 9.04
CA LEU A 140 7.45 -3.96 10.27
C LEU A 140 8.67 -4.29 11.11
N GLU A 141 9.41 -3.25 11.49
CA GLU A 141 10.61 -3.34 12.30
C GLU A 141 10.41 -2.53 13.59
N LEU A 142 10.66 -3.16 14.73
CA LEU A 142 10.90 -2.47 16.00
C LEU A 142 12.37 -2.67 16.36
N THR A 143 13.15 -1.60 16.34
CA THR A 143 14.58 -1.65 16.69
C THR A 143 14.93 -0.74 17.85
N ASP A 144 16.10 -0.96 18.44
CA ASP A 144 16.63 -0.18 19.57
C ASP A 144 15.68 -0.15 20.78
N VAL A 145 14.99 -1.29 21.00
CA VAL A 145 13.96 -1.40 22.02
C VAL A 145 14.56 -1.26 23.43
N THR A 146 14.07 -0.27 24.16
CA THR A 146 14.41 -0.01 25.56
C THR A 146 13.18 -0.20 26.43
N LEU A 147 13.26 -1.13 27.39
CA LEU A 147 12.23 -1.33 28.42
C LEU A 147 12.77 -0.93 29.80
N GLY A 148 12.03 -0.07 30.48
CA GLY A 148 12.43 0.56 31.73
C GLY A 148 11.44 0.28 32.85
N THR A 149 11.32 1.26 33.75
CA THR A 149 10.40 1.18 34.89
C THR A 149 9.23 2.14 34.71
N SER A 150 8.06 1.73 35.15
CA SER A 150 6.88 2.57 35.25
C SER A 150 6.45 2.72 36.71
N THR A 151 5.72 3.79 37.00
CA THR A 151 5.21 4.08 38.34
C THR A 151 3.69 3.98 38.33
N VAL A 152 3.16 3.07 39.14
CA VAL A 152 1.72 2.78 39.23
C VAL A 152 1.21 3.15 40.61
N ASP A 153 0.11 3.91 40.69
CA ASP A 153 -0.57 4.19 41.96
C ASP A 153 -1.60 3.11 42.27
N LEU A 154 -1.30 2.27 43.27
CA LEU A 154 -2.21 1.21 43.73
C LEU A 154 -3.19 1.70 44.81
N GLY A 155 -3.11 3.00 45.18
CA GLY A 155 -3.96 3.64 46.16
C GLY A 155 -3.80 3.10 47.60
N GLY A 156 -4.61 3.67 48.49
CA GLY A 156 -4.76 3.19 49.87
C GLY A 156 -3.46 3.15 50.68
N PHE A 157 -3.19 2.00 51.31
CA PHE A 157 -2.01 1.79 52.19
C PHE A 157 -0.73 1.45 51.42
N ILE A 158 -0.85 1.02 50.16
CA ILE A 158 0.30 0.60 49.33
C ILE A 158 0.89 1.82 48.62
N GLY A 159 0.05 2.72 48.13
CA GLY A 159 0.50 3.93 47.45
C GLY A 159 1.20 3.64 46.12
N THR A 160 2.10 4.55 45.76
CA THR A 160 2.81 4.54 44.49
C THR A 160 3.93 3.50 44.47
N GLN A 161 3.91 2.63 43.47
CA GLN A 161 4.86 1.54 43.31
C GLN A 161 5.57 1.59 41.96
N THR A 162 6.87 1.35 41.97
CA THR A 162 7.67 1.18 40.75
C THR A 162 7.63 -0.27 40.30
N VAL A 163 7.29 -0.48 39.04
CA VAL A 163 7.29 -1.78 38.36
C VAL A 163 8.29 -1.75 37.20
N THR A 164 8.91 -2.88 36.90
CA THR A 164 9.81 -3.01 35.73
C THR A 164 9.04 -3.67 34.61
N ILE A 165 9.01 -3.05 33.42
CA ILE A 165 8.46 -3.70 32.23
C ILE A 165 9.48 -4.70 31.72
N THR A 166 9.03 -5.92 31.47
CA THR A 166 9.88 -7.05 31.06
C THR A 166 9.49 -7.60 29.69
N ARG A 167 8.25 -7.38 29.25
CA ARG A 167 7.78 -7.71 27.92
C ARG A 167 6.75 -6.69 27.48
N VAL A 168 6.76 -6.37 26.19
CA VAL A 168 5.66 -5.67 25.50
C VAL A 168 5.24 -6.56 24.33
N ARG A 169 3.94 -6.74 24.16
CA ARG A 169 3.32 -7.37 23.00
C ARG A 169 2.37 -6.37 22.36
N ILE A 170 2.50 -6.18 21.06
CA ILE A 170 1.59 -5.36 20.27
C ILE A 170 0.97 -6.19 19.17
N ALA A 171 -0.33 -5.98 18.96
CA ALA A 171 -1.03 -6.52 17.81
C ALA A 171 -1.84 -5.41 17.16
N GLY A 172 -2.07 -5.55 15.86
CA GLY A 172 -2.71 -4.52 15.06
C GLY A 172 -2.92 -4.98 13.63
N ASP A 173 -3.47 -4.07 12.85
CA ASP A 173 -3.75 -4.24 11.44
C ASP A 173 -3.01 -3.17 10.62
N LEU A 174 -2.47 -3.59 9.48
CA LEU A 174 -1.87 -2.75 8.47
C LEU A 174 -2.68 -2.95 7.19
N GLU A 175 -3.47 -1.95 6.83
CA GLU A 175 -4.15 -1.86 5.55
C GLU A 175 -3.27 -1.10 4.56
N VAL A 176 -3.02 -1.69 3.40
CA VAL A 176 -2.29 -1.02 2.31
C VAL A 176 -3.16 -1.06 1.07
N THR A 177 -3.35 0.10 0.47
CA THR A 177 -4.00 0.26 -0.83
C THR A 177 -2.95 0.64 -1.86
N ALA A 178 -2.77 -0.22 -2.86
CA ALA A 178 -2.00 0.07 -4.07
C ALA A 178 -2.96 0.72 -5.07
N ILE A 179 -2.75 2.01 -5.30
CA ILE A 179 -3.51 2.78 -6.26
C ILE A 179 -2.78 2.64 -7.60
N ALA A 180 -3.44 2.00 -8.54
CA ALA A 180 -2.88 1.84 -9.87
C ALA A 180 -2.64 3.23 -10.49
N PRO A 181 -1.61 3.39 -11.35
CA PRO A 181 -1.57 4.56 -12.20
C PRO A 181 -2.92 4.65 -12.92
N THR A 182 -3.57 5.82 -12.84
CA THR A 182 -4.66 6.13 -13.77
C THR A 182 -4.02 6.23 -15.14
N GLU A 183 -3.95 5.11 -15.86
CA GLU A 183 -3.63 5.12 -17.27
C GLU A 183 -4.59 6.10 -17.95
N PRO A 184 -4.10 7.04 -18.77
CA PRO A 184 -4.97 7.98 -19.45
C PRO A 184 -6.04 7.25 -20.27
N ASP A 185 -7.30 7.55 -20.00
CA ASP A 185 -8.42 6.89 -20.66
C ASP A 185 -8.62 7.48 -22.08
N PRO A 186 -8.53 6.68 -23.15
CA PRO A 186 -8.81 7.16 -24.51
C PRO A 186 -10.28 7.57 -24.73
N ASP A 187 -11.22 7.19 -23.85
CA ASP A 187 -12.59 7.72 -23.79
C ASP A 187 -12.61 9.08 -23.07
N LEU A 188 -12.10 10.08 -23.77
CA LEU A 188 -11.92 11.44 -23.26
C LEU A 188 -13.24 12.15 -22.91
N ASN A 189 -14.37 11.64 -23.40
CA ASN A 189 -15.69 12.20 -23.12
C ASN A 189 -16.50 11.40 -22.07
N GLY A 190 -16.05 10.19 -21.72
CA GLY A 190 -16.61 9.33 -20.69
C GLY A 190 -17.96 8.71 -21.06
N ASP A 191 -18.26 8.52 -22.35
CA ASP A 191 -19.53 7.91 -22.81
C ASP A 191 -19.46 6.38 -22.98
N GLY A 192 -18.31 5.79 -22.68
CA GLY A 192 -18.00 4.38 -22.72
C GLY A 192 -17.62 3.86 -24.11
N VAL A 193 -17.36 4.74 -25.10
CA VAL A 193 -17.01 4.35 -26.47
C VAL A 193 -15.96 5.28 -27.07
N VAL A 194 -14.76 4.77 -27.33
CA VAL A 194 -13.70 5.55 -28.00
C VAL A 194 -14.05 5.75 -29.47
N ASN A 195 -14.38 6.98 -29.84
CA ASN A 195 -14.84 7.32 -31.17
C ASN A 195 -14.41 8.73 -31.64
N VAL A 196 -15.12 9.25 -32.63
CA VAL A 196 -14.84 10.57 -33.22
C VAL A 196 -14.99 11.70 -32.21
N PHE A 197 -15.81 11.56 -31.18
CA PHE A 197 -15.97 12.58 -30.15
C PHE A 197 -14.72 12.71 -29.28
N ASP A 198 -14.09 11.60 -28.92
CA ASP A 198 -12.81 11.60 -28.19
C ASP A 198 -11.68 12.15 -29.04
N LEU A 199 -11.63 11.75 -30.32
CA LEU A 199 -10.66 12.33 -31.27
C LEU A 199 -10.76 13.86 -31.34
N LEU A 200 -11.97 14.42 -31.29
CA LEU A 200 -12.15 15.87 -31.31
C LEU A 200 -11.61 16.52 -30.03
N ILE A 201 -11.79 15.89 -28.86
CA ILE A 201 -11.24 16.36 -27.59
C ILE A 201 -9.71 16.30 -27.62
N LEU A 202 -9.12 15.21 -28.13
CA LEU A 202 -7.67 15.07 -28.27
C LEU A 202 -7.10 16.20 -29.13
N LEU A 203 -7.71 16.45 -30.29
CA LEU A 203 -7.27 17.50 -31.21
C LEU A 203 -7.48 18.91 -30.65
N GLU A 204 -8.47 19.13 -29.79
CA GLU A 204 -8.69 20.41 -29.10
C GLU A 204 -7.57 20.70 -28.10
N ASN A 205 -6.98 19.67 -27.50
CA ASN A 205 -5.91 19.78 -26.51
C ASN A 205 -4.50 19.62 -27.10
N TRP A 206 -4.36 19.64 -28.43
CA TRP A 206 -3.08 19.41 -29.11
C TRP A 206 -1.98 20.40 -28.68
N GLY A 207 -0.81 19.86 -28.31
CA GLY A 207 0.36 20.62 -27.89
C GLY A 207 0.80 20.31 -26.47
N VAL A 208 1.66 21.19 -25.92
CA VAL A 208 2.24 21.00 -24.59
C VAL A 208 1.16 21.15 -23.52
N CYS A 209 1.14 20.21 -22.58
CA CYS A 209 0.22 20.22 -21.46
C CYS A 209 0.50 21.41 -20.52
N PRO A 210 -0.56 22.00 -19.94
CA PRO A 210 -0.41 23.00 -18.89
C PRO A 210 0.28 22.39 -17.66
N ALA A 211 1.18 23.14 -17.02
CA ALA A 211 2.00 22.63 -15.91
C ALA A 211 1.23 22.40 -14.59
N GLU A 212 0.03 22.97 -14.45
CA GLU A 212 -0.73 23.00 -13.18
C GLU A 212 -2.15 22.42 -13.34
N ASP A 213 -2.52 21.99 -14.55
CA ASP A 213 -3.85 21.47 -14.86
C ASP A 213 -3.74 20.05 -15.44
N ALA A 214 -4.75 19.22 -15.20
CA ALA A 214 -4.84 17.90 -15.80
C ALA A 214 -4.84 17.99 -17.33
N CYS A 215 -4.16 17.04 -17.98
CA CYS A 215 -4.07 16.94 -19.44
C CYS A 215 -4.60 15.57 -19.89
N PRO A 216 -5.92 15.33 -19.85
CA PRO A 216 -6.46 13.98 -20.08
C PRO A 216 -6.17 13.42 -21.47
N ALA A 217 -5.91 14.30 -22.45
CA ALA A 217 -5.60 13.92 -23.82
C ALA A 217 -4.12 13.53 -24.05
N ASP A 218 -3.27 13.67 -23.03
CA ASP A 218 -1.89 13.15 -23.01
C ASP A 218 -1.93 11.69 -22.57
N LEU A 219 -2.09 10.83 -23.57
CA LEU A 219 -2.36 9.41 -23.40
C LEU A 219 -1.09 8.58 -23.17
N ASP A 220 0.09 9.12 -23.50
CA ASP A 220 1.38 8.48 -23.17
C ASP A 220 2.10 9.12 -21.96
N GLY A 221 1.57 10.22 -21.43
CA GLY A 221 2.06 10.88 -20.22
C GLY A 221 3.37 11.64 -20.41
N ASP A 222 3.75 11.98 -21.65
CA ASP A 222 5.02 12.67 -21.95
C ASP A 222 4.97 14.20 -21.73
N GLY A 223 3.81 14.72 -21.35
CA GLY A 223 3.54 16.13 -21.14
C GLY A 223 3.16 16.89 -22.42
N THR A 224 2.92 16.21 -23.54
CA THR A 224 2.57 16.82 -24.84
C THR A 224 1.58 15.99 -25.64
N VAL A 225 0.35 16.48 -25.80
CA VAL A 225 -0.63 15.90 -26.71
C VAL A 225 -0.18 16.03 -28.17
N ASN A 226 0.16 14.92 -28.78
CA ASN A 226 0.74 14.83 -30.11
C ASN A 226 0.27 13.58 -30.88
N VAL A 227 1.06 13.17 -31.88
CA VAL A 227 0.72 12.03 -32.75
C VAL A 227 0.79 10.70 -32.02
N PHE A 228 1.60 10.58 -30.97
CA PHE A 228 1.70 9.34 -30.18
C PHE A 228 0.40 9.09 -29.40
N ASP A 229 -0.19 10.12 -28.79
CA ASP A 229 -1.50 10.03 -28.14
C ASP A 229 -2.61 9.69 -29.13
N LEU A 230 -2.57 10.30 -30.32
CA LEU A 230 -3.51 9.95 -31.39
C LEU A 230 -3.42 8.46 -31.76
N LEU A 231 -2.23 7.88 -31.78
CA LEU A 231 -2.07 6.45 -32.07
C LEU A 231 -2.65 5.58 -30.97
N ILE A 232 -2.50 5.96 -29.69
CA ILE A 232 -3.10 5.27 -28.55
C ILE A 232 -4.64 5.33 -28.63
N LEU A 233 -5.21 6.50 -28.92
CA LEU A 233 -6.65 6.66 -29.10
C LEU A 233 -7.18 5.77 -30.24
N LEU A 234 -6.46 5.73 -31.37
CA LEU A 234 -6.87 4.91 -32.53
C LEU A 234 -6.69 3.41 -32.31
N GLU A 235 -5.74 2.99 -31.47
CA GLU A 235 -5.56 1.59 -31.08
C GLU A 235 -6.76 1.07 -30.28
N ASN A 236 -7.40 1.96 -29.51
CA ASN A 236 -8.57 1.66 -28.68
C ASN A 236 -9.91 1.99 -29.35
N TRP A 237 -9.92 2.28 -30.66
CA TRP A 237 -11.13 2.67 -31.38
C TRP A 237 -12.19 1.56 -31.43
N GLY A 238 -13.43 1.86 -31.03
CA GLY A 238 -14.55 0.91 -31.16
C GLY A 238 -15.67 1.09 -30.17
#